data_AF-A0A8K0CUA4-F1
#
_entry.id   AF-A0A8K0CUA4-F1
#
_cell.length_a   1.000
_cell.length_b   1.000
_cell.length_c   1.000
_cell.angle_alpha   90.00
_cell.angle_beta   90.00
_cell.angle_gamma   90.00
#
_symmetry.space_group_name_H-M   'P 1'
#
loop_
_entity.id
_entity.type
_entity.pdbx_description
1 polymer ?
#
loop_
_entity_poly.entity_id
_entity_poly.type
_entity_poly.pdbx_seq_one_letter_code
_entity_poly.pdbx_strand_id
1 'polypeptide(L)'
;MPPIITVDRLKSGLKMSASEMLCFSRLLGLIIGNLVPEGLGIWELWIKLREIIDLVTAVDIHCKDFILFKTLVEEHHILYIKYIGNLKPKHHHLVHYPTMSGPLRHLWSMRAEQKHRESKLTVNVSCSYKNLLQTLIFKTQLRIGHLLNSKERKCNDNFGPVCNLSTEMCIQYFPNYQK
;
A
#
# COMPACT_ATOMS: atom_id res chain seq x y z
N MET A 1 2.09 -11.23 8.88
CA MET A 1 1.18 -12.35 9.20
C MET A 1 -0.02 -11.75 9.90
N PRO A 2 -1.26 -12.07 9.52
CA PRO A 2 -2.43 -11.45 10.13
C PRO A 2 -2.46 -11.74 11.65
N PRO A 3 -2.96 -10.81 12.47
CA PRO A 3 -3.00 -10.99 13.92
C PRO A 3 -3.95 -12.11 14.32
N ILE A 4 -3.74 -12.68 15.51
CA ILE A 4 -4.63 -13.71 16.07
C ILE A 4 -6.05 -13.15 16.15
N ILE A 5 -7.00 -13.88 15.54
CA ILE A 5 -8.41 -13.51 15.51
C ILE A 5 -9.07 -14.12 16.75
N THR A 6 -9.32 -13.30 17.76
CA THR A 6 -10.08 -13.68 18.95
C THR A 6 -11.57 -13.41 18.74
N VAL A 7 -12.45 -14.21 19.37
CA VAL A 7 -13.92 -14.11 19.24
C VAL A 7 -14.44 -12.71 19.59
N ASP A 8 -13.83 -12.05 20.59
CA ASP A 8 -14.19 -10.68 21.00
C ASP A 8 -13.87 -9.63 19.92
N ARG A 9 -12.84 -9.89 19.09
CA ARG A 9 -12.45 -9.00 17.98
C ARG A 9 -13.37 -9.14 16.78
N LEU A 10 -14.08 -10.25 16.63
CA LEU A 10 -15.06 -10.42 15.57
C LEU A 10 -16.26 -9.49 15.75
N LYS A 11 -16.67 -9.24 17.00
CA LYS A 11 -17.81 -8.36 17.33
C LYS A 11 -17.51 -6.87 17.11
N SER A 12 -16.25 -6.45 17.25
CA SER A 12 -15.82 -5.05 17.15
C SER A 12 -15.15 -4.69 15.82
N GLY A 13 -15.02 -5.66 14.91
CA GLY A 13 -14.34 -5.51 13.63
C GLY A 13 -12.85 -5.84 13.69
N LEU A 14 -12.33 -6.42 12.60
CA LEU A 14 -10.93 -6.84 12.50
C LEU A 14 -10.02 -5.61 12.30
N LYS A 15 -9.36 -5.16 13.37
CA LYS A 15 -8.26 -4.19 13.28
C LYS A 15 -7.00 -4.88 12.76
N MET A 16 -6.69 -4.65 11.49
CA MET A 16 -5.49 -5.14 10.81
C MET A 16 -4.86 -3.98 10.01
N SER A 17 -3.55 -4.01 9.85
CA SER A 17 -2.84 -3.15 8.89
C SER A 17 -3.21 -3.51 7.45
N ALA A 18 -2.92 -2.62 6.49
CA ALA A 18 -3.22 -2.86 5.08
C ALA A 18 -2.56 -4.13 4.53
N SER A 19 -1.31 -4.41 4.90
CA SER A 19 -0.58 -5.61 4.46
C SER A 19 -1.13 -6.89 5.10
N GLU A 20 -1.55 -6.83 6.37
CA GLU A 20 -2.22 -7.94 7.05
C GLU A 20 -3.59 -8.24 6.44
N MET A 21 -4.38 -7.20 6.15
CA MET A 21 -5.69 -7.34 5.50
C MET A 21 -5.56 -7.91 4.09
N LEU A 22 -4.57 -7.48 3.31
CA LEU A 22 -4.30 -8.05 1.97
C LEU A 22 -3.86 -9.52 2.06
N CYS A 23 -3.05 -9.87 3.05
CA CYS A 23 -2.65 -11.26 3.28
C CYS A 23 -3.85 -12.11 3.72
N PHE A 24 -4.69 -11.58 4.61
CA PHE A 24 -5.90 -12.24 5.07
C PHE A 24 -6.89 -12.45 3.94
N SER A 25 -7.21 -11.41 3.15
CA SER A 25 -8.11 -11.54 2.01
C SER A 25 -7.61 -12.56 0.99
N ARG A 26 -6.28 -12.73 0.88
CA ARG A 26 -5.67 -13.73 0.02
C ARG A 26 -5.82 -15.17 0.51
N LEU A 27 -5.62 -15.37 1.81
CA LEU A 27 -5.59 -16.68 2.45
C LEU A 27 -6.96 -17.12 2.96
N LEU A 28 -7.97 -16.24 3.02
CA LEU A 28 -9.27 -16.55 3.61
C LEU A 28 -9.89 -17.82 3.02
N GLY A 29 -9.84 -17.97 1.69
CA GLY A 29 -10.31 -19.18 1.00
C GLY A 29 -9.63 -20.46 1.46
N LEU A 30 -8.35 -20.41 1.81
CA LEU A 30 -7.61 -21.57 2.32
C LEU A 30 -7.93 -21.86 3.79
N ILE A 31 -8.26 -20.83 4.57
CA ILE A 31 -8.51 -20.95 6.02
C ILE A 31 -9.91 -21.53 6.29
N ILE A 32 -10.92 -21.02 5.58
CA ILE A 32 -12.33 -21.36 5.85
C ILE A 32 -13.06 -22.02 4.68
N GLY A 33 -12.43 -22.17 3.51
CA GLY A 33 -13.12 -22.62 2.30
C GLY A 33 -13.80 -23.99 2.42
N ASN A 34 -13.23 -24.90 3.21
CA ASN A 34 -13.82 -26.22 3.50
C ASN A 34 -15.02 -26.16 4.46
N LEU A 35 -15.24 -25.04 5.14
CA LEU A 35 -16.36 -24.81 6.06
C LEU A 35 -17.52 -24.05 5.39
N VAL A 36 -17.32 -23.56 4.15
CA VAL A 36 -18.34 -22.80 3.44
C VAL A 36 -19.28 -23.76 2.71
N PRO A 37 -20.60 -23.67 2.93
CA PRO A 37 -21.56 -24.50 2.21
C PRO A 37 -21.64 -24.11 0.73
N GLU A 38 -21.91 -25.10 -0.12
CA GLU A 38 -22.11 -24.89 -1.55
C GLU A 38 -23.34 -24.00 -1.82
N GLY A 39 -23.24 -23.13 -2.84
CA GLY A 39 -24.33 -22.23 -3.23
C GLY A 39 -24.49 -20.98 -2.35
N LEU A 40 -23.58 -20.71 -1.41
CA LEU A 40 -23.61 -19.49 -0.63
C LEU A 40 -23.26 -18.26 -1.51
N GLY A 41 -24.26 -17.48 -1.93
CA GLY A 41 -24.02 -16.33 -2.81
C GLY A 41 -23.13 -15.22 -2.22
N ILE A 42 -22.98 -15.15 -0.90
CA ILE A 42 -22.00 -14.27 -0.24
C ILE A 42 -20.56 -14.74 -0.53
N TRP A 43 -20.35 -16.03 -0.72
CA TRP A 43 -19.05 -16.58 -1.09
C TRP A 43 -18.67 -16.21 -2.52
N GLU A 44 -19.64 -16.23 -3.43
CA GLU A 44 -19.47 -15.75 -4.80
C GLU A 44 -19.06 -14.27 -4.83
N LEU A 45 -19.69 -13.43 -4.01
CA LEU A 45 -19.27 -12.05 -3.82
C LEU A 45 -17.80 -11.93 -3.38
N TRP A 46 -17.36 -12.77 -2.44
CA TRP A 46 -15.97 -12.79 -1.98
C TRP A 46 -15.00 -13.28 -3.07
N ILE A 47 -15.38 -14.28 -3.87
CA ILE A 47 -14.58 -14.75 -5.01
C ILE A 47 -14.37 -13.62 -6.02
N LYS A 48 -15.43 -12.88 -6.37
CA LYS A 48 -15.29 -11.73 -7.28
C LYS A 48 -14.39 -10.63 -6.71
N LEU A 49 -14.52 -10.35 -5.41
CA LEU A 49 -13.60 -9.43 -4.72
C LEU A 49 -12.16 -9.93 -4.75
N ARG A 50 -11.93 -11.24 -4.61
CA ARG A 50 -10.61 -11.87 -4.67
C ARG A 50 -9.96 -11.67 -6.03
N GLU A 51 -10.69 -11.91 -7.11
CA GLU A 51 -10.23 -11.71 -8.49
C GLU A 51 -9.85 -10.25 -8.75
N ILE A 52 -10.69 -9.31 -8.29
CA ILE A 52 -10.40 -7.87 -8.36
C ILE A 52 -9.10 -7.54 -7.62
N ILE A 53 -8.92 -8.05 -6.40
CA ILE A 53 -7.70 -7.81 -5.61
C ILE A 53 -6.47 -8.34 -6.35
N ASP A 54 -6.57 -9.52 -6.97
CA ASP A 54 -5.44 -10.13 -7.68
C ASP A 54 -5.06 -9.30 -8.92
N LEU A 55 -6.02 -8.74 -9.65
CA LEU A 55 -5.78 -7.79 -10.75
C LEU A 55 -5.18 -6.46 -10.26
N VAL A 56 -5.77 -5.82 -9.23
CA VAL A 56 -5.24 -4.55 -8.69
C VAL A 56 -3.81 -4.71 -8.18
N THR A 57 -3.52 -5.88 -7.62
CA THR A 57 -2.19 -6.18 -7.09
C THR A 57 -1.29 -6.86 -8.10
N ALA A 58 -1.63 -6.98 -9.38
CA ALA A 58 -0.71 -7.51 -10.38
C ALA A 58 0.54 -6.62 -10.55
N VAL A 59 1.66 -7.21 -10.96
CA VAL A 59 2.90 -6.45 -11.25
C VAL A 59 2.81 -5.79 -12.62
N ASP A 60 2.26 -6.52 -13.58
CA ASP A 60 2.05 -6.11 -14.96
C ASP A 60 0.59 -6.40 -15.35
N ILE A 61 0.03 -5.56 -16.22
CA ILE A 61 -1.38 -5.63 -16.64
C ILE A 61 -1.44 -5.50 -18.16
N HIS A 62 -2.20 -6.38 -18.82
CA HIS A 62 -2.44 -6.36 -20.25
C HIS A 62 -3.77 -5.68 -20.61
N CYS A 63 -3.93 -5.28 -21.88
CA CYS A 63 -5.16 -4.63 -22.37
C CYS A 63 -6.44 -5.43 -22.06
N LYS A 64 -6.37 -6.77 -22.12
CA LYS A 64 -7.50 -7.67 -21.85
C LYS A 64 -7.94 -7.63 -20.39
N ASP A 65 -7.00 -7.41 -19.49
CA ASP A 65 -7.25 -7.40 -18.05
C ASP A 65 -8.10 -6.19 -17.64
N PHE A 66 -8.03 -5.07 -18.38
CA PHE A 66 -8.89 -3.91 -18.13
C PHE A 66 -10.36 -4.18 -18.47
N ILE A 67 -10.61 -4.93 -19.55
CA ILE A 67 -11.97 -5.32 -19.94
C ILE A 67 -12.51 -6.28 -18.88
N LEU A 68 -11.73 -7.30 -18.51
CA LEU A 68 -12.08 -8.24 -17.46
C LEU A 68 -12.37 -7.51 -16.13
N PHE A 69 -11.52 -6.56 -15.75
CA PHE A 69 -11.70 -5.79 -14.53
C PHE A 69 -13.05 -5.06 -14.49
N LYS A 70 -13.46 -4.42 -15.58
CA LYS A 70 -14.76 -3.72 -15.65
C LYS A 70 -15.91 -4.68 -15.41
N THR A 71 -15.90 -5.83 -16.10
CA THR A 71 -16.91 -6.87 -15.92
C THR A 71 -16.95 -7.39 -14.49
N LEU A 72 -15.79 -7.69 -13.89
CA LEU A 72 -15.70 -8.15 -12.51
C LEU A 72 -16.23 -7.12 -11.50
N VAL A 73 -15.96 -5.84 -11.71
CA VAL A 73 -16.45 -4.76 -10.84
C VAL A 73 -17.97 -4.62 -10.94
N GLU A 74 -18.53 -4.70 -12.15
CA GLU A 74 -19.99 -4.67 -12.36
C GLU A 74 -20.67 -5.86 -11.67
N GLU A 75 -20.18 -7.08 -11.91
CA GLU A 75 -20.67 -8.30 -11.25
C GLU A 75 -20.59 -8.19 -9.73
N HIS A 76 -19.44 -7.75 -9.21
CA HIS A 76 -19.25 -7.55 -7.78
C HIS A 76 -20.24 -6.53 -7.20
N HIS A 77 -20.50 -5.41 -7.87
CA HIS A 77 -21.47 -4.43 -7.39
C HIS A 77 -22.90 -4.95 -7.40
N ILE A 78 -23.31 -5.72 -8.42
CA ILE A 78 -24.62 -6.35 -8.47
C ILE A 78 -24.81 -7.30 -7.28
N LEU A 79 -23.82 -8.18 -7.05
CA LEU A 79 -23.84 -9.12 -5.91
C LEU A 79 -23.81 -8.38 -4.56
N TYR A 80 -23.01 -7.31 -4.45
CA TYR A 80 -22.92 -6.52 -3.23
C TYR A 80 -24.25 -5.87 -2.88
N ILE A 81 -24.95 -5.27 -3.86
CA ILE A 81 -26.27 -4.68 -3.66
C ILE A 81 -27.28 -5.75 -3.24
N LYS A 82 -27.23 -6.93 -3.87
CA LYS A 82 -28.13 -8.05 -3.56
C LYS A 82 -27.98 -8.58 -2.12
N TYR A 83 -26.75 -8.75 -1.63
CA TYR A 83 -26.50 -9.42 -0.34
C TYR A 83 -26.23 -8.47 0.84
N ILE A 84 -25.72 -7.26 0.59
CA ILE A 84 -25.31 -6.31 1.63
C ILE A 84 -26.15 -5.03 1.56
N GLY A 85 -26.45 -4.54 0.36
CA GLY A 85 -27.20 -3.31 0.13
C GLY A 85 -26.33 -2.16 -0.41
N ASN A 86 -26.41 -0.98 0.19
CA ASN A 86 -25.90 0.26 -0.42
C ASN A 86 -24.38 0.27 -0.65
N LEU A 87 -23.97 0.75 -1.84
CA LEU A 87 -22.58 0.91 -2.21
C LEU A 87 -21.89 2.01 -1.39
N LYS A 88 -20.76 1.66 -0.78
CA LYS A 88 -19.87 2.61 -0.10
C LYS A 88 -19.03 3.41 -1.13
N PRO A 89 -18.51 4.61 -0.80
CA PRO A 89 -17.67 5.41 -1.69
C PRO A 89 -16.47 4.65 -2.30
N LYS A 90 -15.92 3.67 -1.57
CA LYS A 90 -14.83 2.80 -2.07
C LYS A 90 -15.21 2.04 -3.35
N HIS A 91 -16.46 1.63 -3.49
CA HIS A 91 -16.99 0.95 -4.67
C HIS A 91 -17.07 1.89 -5.86
N HIS A 92 -17.43 3.16 -5.63
CA HIS A 92 -17.40 4.18 -6.67
C HIS A 92 -15.97 4.43 -7.18
N HIS A 93 -14.98 4.50 -6.28
CA HIS A 93 -13.59 4.64 -6.70
C HIS A 93 -13.10 3.46 -7.56
N LEU A 94 -13.56 2.25 -7.26
CA LEU A 94 -13.16 1.03 -7.98
C LEU A 94 -13.57 1.08 -9.47
N VAL A 95 -14.67 1.75 -9.81
CA VAL A 95 -15.11 1.93 -11.21
C VAL A 95 -14.09 2.72 -12.04
N HIS A 96 -13.34 3.63 -11.40
CA HIS A 96 -12.36 4.48 -12.09
C HIS A 96 -10.98 3.85 -12.20
N TYR A 97 -10.74 2.71 -11.55
CA TYR A 97 -9.43 2.05 -11.55
C TYR A 97 -8.94 1.62 -12.94
N PRO A 98 -9.79 1.10 -13.86
CA PRO A 98 -9.39 0.79 -15.23
C PRO A 98 -8.92 1.98 -16.05
N THR A 99 -9.31 3.19 -15.67
CA THR A 99 -8.95 4.43 -16.38
C THR A 99 -7.56 4.93 -15.97
N MET A 100 -7.00 4.43 -14.87
CA MET A 100 -5.67 4.81 -14.40
C MET A 100 -4.60 4.11 -15.24
N SER A 101 -3.59 4.87 -15.68
CA SER A 101 -2.52 4.34 -16.53
C SER A 101 -1.57 3.42 -15.75
N GLY A 102 -1.44 2.18 -16.21
CA GLY A 102 -0.44 1.22 -15.75
C GLY A 102 -0.84 0.39 -14.51
N PRO A 103 0.08 -0.44 -13.99
CA PRO A 103 -0.23 -1.33 -12.87
C PRO A 103 -0.51 -0.57 -11.58
N LEU A 104 -1.70 -0.77 -11.02
CA LEU A 104 -2.19 -0.07 -9.82
C LEU A 104 -1.32 -0.33 -8.58
N ARG A 105 -0.61 -1.46 -8.54
CA ARG A 105 0.39 -1.76 -7.50
C ARG A 105 1.44 -0.66 -7.37
N HIS A 106 1.82 0.06 -8.42
CA HIS A 106 2.83 1.12 -8.29
C HIS A 106 2.27 2.41 -7.68
N LEU A 107 0.94 2.57 -7.66
CA LEU A 107 0.26 3.76 -7.15
C LEU A 107 -0.10 3.67 -5.65
N TRP A 108 0.06 2.49 -5.03
CA TRP A 108 -0.34 2.30 -3.63
C TRP A 108 0.61 2.97 -2.62
N SER A 109 0.09 3.31 -1.44
CA SER A 109 0.85 4.02 -0.41
C SER A 109 1.61 3.13 0.57
N MET A 110 1.46 1.79 0.51
CA MET A 110 2.07 0.88 1.48
C MET A 110 3.60 1.04 1.58
N ARG A 111 4.28 1.24 0.44
CA ARG A 111 5.74 1.44 0.41
C ARG A 111 6.14 2.80 0.99
N ALA A 112 5.38 3.85 0.70
CA ALA A 112 5.61 5.18 1.27
C ALA A 112 5.39 5.17 2.79
N GLU A 113 4.34 4.51 3.26
CA GLU A 113 4.07 4.36 4.70
C GLU A 113 5.17 3.57 5.42
N GLN A 114 5.64 2.48 4.80
CA GLN A 114 6.79 1.72 5.31
C GLN A 114 8.04 2.61 5.41
N LYS A 115 8.28 3.50 4.43
CA LYS A 115 9.41 4.42 4.44
C LYS A 115 9.35 5.39 5.63
N HIS A 116 8.16 5.90 5.97
CA HIS A 116 7.98 6.80 7.11
C HIS A 116 8.34 6.16 8.45
N ARG A 117 8.18 4.83 8.59
CA ARG A 117 8.55 4.10 9.81
C ARG A 117 10.03 4.27 10.16
N GLU A 118 10.91 4.26 9.16
CA GLU A 118 12.36 4.40 9.37
C GLU A 118 12.72 5.76 9.98
N SER A 119 12.07 6.82 9.49
CA SER A 119 12.23 8.17 10.04
C SER A 119 11.72 8.24 11.48
N LYS A 120 10.52 7.71 11.76
CA LYS A 120 9.96 7.67 13.13
C LYS A 120 10.85 6.94 14.13
N LEU A 121 11.41 5.79 13.73
CA LEU A 121 12.35 5.05 14.57
C LEU A 121 13.62 5.86 14.86
N THR A 122 14.12 6.59 13.85
CA THR A 122 15.29 7.46 14.02
C THR A 122 15.00 8.58 15.00
N VAL A 123 13.82 9.23 14.89
CA VAL A 123 13.38 10.27 15.83
C VAL A 123 13.30 9.74 17.26
N ASN A 124 12.72 8.55 17.45
CA ASN A 124 12.55 7.97 18.79
C ASN A 124 13.88 7.62 19.47
N VAL A 125 14.92 7.29 18.69
CA VAL A 125 16.26 6.98 19.19
C VAL A 125 17.10 8.25 19.37
N SER A 126 16.85 9.30 18.58
CA SER A 126 17.54 10.57 18.74
C SER A 126 17.04 11.29 20.00
N CYS A 127 17.83 11.29 21.07
CA CYS A 127 17.51 12.00 22.31
C CYS A 127 17.66 13.54 22.19
N SER A 128 18.03 14.08 21.03
CA SER A 128 18.12 15.51 20.75
C SER A 128 17.05 15.93 19.74
N TYR A 129 16.18 16.86 20.15
CA TYR A 129 15.19 17.48 19.27
C TYR A 129 15.71 18.76 18.58
N LYS A 130 16.93 19.20 18.91
CA LYS A 130 17.58 20.31 18.19
C LYS A 130 17.98 19.82 16.80
N ASN A 131 17.44 20.43 15.75
CA ASN A 131 17.72 20.11 14.34
C ASN A 131 17.36 18.66 13.92
N LEU A 132 16.22 18.15 14.40
CA LEU A 132 15.73 16.81 14.11
C LEU A 132 15.64 16.51 12.60
N LEU A 133 15.08 17.44 11.82
CA LEU A 133 14.96 17.29 10.37
C LEU A 133 16.32 17.16 9.68
N GLN A 134 17.30 17.97 10.10
CA GLN A 134 18.66 17.91 9.56
C GLN A 134 19.26 16.52 9.78
N THR A 135 19.07 15.96 10.98
CA THR A 135 19.53 14.61 11.32
C THR A 135 18.86 13.54 10.45
N LEU A 136 17.53 13.64 10.23
CA LEU A 136 16.80 12.71 9.35
C LEU A 136 17.26 12.77 7.90
N ILE A 137 17.44 14.00 7.38
CA ILE A 137 17.92 14.24 6.01
C ILE A 137 19.32 13.66 5.85
N PHE A 138 20.24 13.99 6.76
CA PHE A 138 21.62 13.51 6.72
C PHE A 138 21.71 11.98 6.78
N LYS A 139 20.95 11.34 7.68
CA LYS A 139 20.87 9.87 7.74
C LYS A 139 20.35 9.26 6.44
N THR A 140 19.34 9.89 5.85
CA THR A 140 18.77 9.44 4.56
C THR A 140 19.80 9.58 3.44
N GLN A 141 20.52 10.70 3.39
CA GLN A 141 21.61 10.94 2.43
C GLN A 141 22.72 9.90 2.56
N LEU A 142 23.20 9.63 3.78
CA LEU A 142 24.22 8.60 4.03
C LEU A 142 23.75 7.22 3.55
N ARG A 143 22.50 6.86 3.80
CA ARG A 143 21.94 5.58 3.35
C ARG A 143 21.87 5.49 1.83
N ILE A 144 21.43 6.57 1.17
CA ILE A 144 21.40 6.64 -0.30
C ILE A 144 22.83 6.55 -0.85
N GLY A 145 23.78 7.31 -0.28
CA GLY A 145 25.20 7.26 -0.65
C GLY A 145 25.80 5.86 -0.52
N HIS A 146 25.53 5.16 0.58
CA HIS A 146 25.95 3.77 0.75
C HIS A 146 25.37 2.85 -0.33
N LEU A 147 24.06 2.97 -0.62
CA LEU A 147 23.40 2.18 -1.68
C LEU A 147 23.92 2.53 -3.08
N LEU A 148 24.38 3.76 -3.30
CA LEU A 148 25.02 4.19 -4.56
C LEU A 148 26.41 3.56 -4.70
N ASN A 149 27.17 3.51 -3.61
CA ASN A 149 28.55 3.01 -3.60
C ASN A 149 28.67 1.50 -3.43
N SER A 150 27.61 0.80 -3.02
CA SER A 150 27.59 -0.66 -2.93
C SER A 150 27.77 -1.29 -4.31
N LYS A 151 28.67 -2.28 -4.42
CA LYS A 151 29.05 -3.00 -5.66
C LYS A 151 27.90 -3.72 -6.40
N GLU A 152 26.68 -3.66 -5.90
CA GLU A 152 25.50 -4.32 -6.47
C GLU A 152 24.88 -3.55 -7.65
N ARG A 153 25.30 -2.31 -7.92
CA ARG A 153 24.85 -1.57 -9.11
C ARG A 153 25.77 -1.79 -10.30
N LYS A 154 25.20 -2.28 -11.40
CA LYS A 154 25.84 -2.42 -12.72
C LYS A 154 25.73 -1.16 -13.61
N CYS A 155 25.32 -0.01 -13.07
CA CYS A 155 25.11 1.20 -13.87
C CYS A 155 26.26 2.19 -13.65
N ASN A 156 27.00 2.51 -14.72
CA ASN A 156 27.93 3.64 -14.76
C ASN A 156 27.11 4.94 -14.89
N ASP A 157 26.46 5.35 -13.81
CA ASP A 157 25.76 6.64 -13.76
C ASP A 157 26.75 7.74 -13.37
N ASN A 158 26.92 8.74 -14.24
CA ASN A 158 27.64 9.97 -13.92
C ASN A 158 26.76 10.82 -13.00
N PHE A 159 27.05 10.82 -11.70
CA PHE A 159 26.38 11.71 -10.76
C PHE A 159 26.78 13.17 -11.01
N GLY A 160 25.80 14.08 -10.92
CA GLY A 160 26.06 15.52 -10.94
C GLY A 160 26.88 15.99 -9.72
N PRO A 161 27.30 17.27 -9.70
CA PRO A 161 28.14 17.80 -8.64
C PRO A 161 27.52 17.61 -7.24
N VAL A 162 28.36 17.24 -6.27
CA VAL A 162 27.96 17.07 -4.86
C VAL A 162 27.64 18.44 -4.28
N CYS A 163 26.36 18.71 -4.05
CA CYS A 163 25.93 19.89 -3.30
C CYS A 163 25.99 19.60 -1.79
N ASN A 164 26.79 20.36 -1.05
CA ASN A 164 26.77 20.34 0.41
C ASN A 164 25.44 20.97 0.87
N LEU A 165 24.62 20.21 1.61
CA LEU A 165 23.39 20.77 2.18
C LEU A 165 23.71 21.76 3.30
N SER A 166 23.64 23.05 2.99
CA SER A 166 23.58 24.11 4.00
C SER A 166 22.18 24.16 4.63
N THR A 167 22.12 24.57 5.90
CA THR A 167 20.86 24.73 6.64
C THR A 167 19.89 25.69 5.93
N GLU A 168 20.42 26.63 5.15
CA GLU A 168 19.69 27.59 4.33
C GLU A 168 18.88 26.93 3.20
N MET A 169 19.42 25.89 2.55
CA MET A 169 18.67 25.16 1.51
C MET A 169 17.48 24.39 2.09
N CYS A 170 17.61 23.80 3.29
CA CYS A 170 16.48 23.16 3.97
C CYS A 170 15.36 24.14 4.28
N ILE A 171 15.70 25.38 4.66
CA ILE A 171 14.73 26.45 4.92
C ILE A 171 14.06 26.91 3.62
N GLN A 172 14.80 26.98 2.51
CA GLN A 172 14.26 27.34 1.20
C GLN A 172 13.22 26.34 0.68
N TYR A 173 13.46 25.03 0.83
CA TYR A 173 12.51 23.99 0.38
C TYR A 173 11.37 23.72 1.38
N PHE A 174 11.54 24.07 2.66
CA PHE A 174 10.51 23.92 3.70
C PHE A 174 10.34 25.22 4.50
N PRO A 175 9.76 26.28 3.89
CA PRO A 175 9.69 27.62 4.48
C PRO A 175 8.89 27.70 5.80
N ASN A 176 8.08 26.68 6.11
CA ASN A 176 7.22 26.65 7.29
C ASN A 176 7.90 26.09 8.56
N TYR A 177 9.21 25.80 8.56
CA TYR A 177 9.92 25.19 9.70
C TYR A 177 10.68 26.18 10.59
N GLN A 178 10.31 27.46 10.61
CA GLN A 178 10.83 28.43 11.56
C GLN A 178 9.87 28.59 12.75
N LYS A 179 10.11 27.82 13.82
CA LYS A 179 9.76 28.17 15.20
C LYS A 179 10.82 27.62 16.15
#